data_AF-A0A524QY26-F1
#
_entry.id   AF-A0A524QY26-F1
#
_cell.length_a   1.000
_cell.length_b   1.000
_cell.length_c   1.000
_cell.angle_alpha   90.00
_cell.angle_beta   90.00
_cell.angle_gamma   90.00
#
_symmetry.space_group_name_H-M   'P 1'
#
loop_
_entity.id
_entity.type
_entity.pdbx_description
1 polymer ?
#
loop_
_entity_poly.entity_id
_entity_poly.type
_entity_poly.pdbx_seq_one_letter_code
_entity_poly.pdbx_strand_id
1 'polypeptide(L)' 'YLYDAGVFDVIDTLKPSQRGEYEITDVSNYYISKGIADYHVITGWWSDAGTFESLHRAGALVREGALRDRKGGKID' A
#
# COMPACT_ATOMS: atom_id res chain seq x y z
N TYR A 1 4.72 -1.52 0.31
CA TYR A 1 5.54 -2.14 1.37
C TYR A 1 6.96 -2.29 0.84
N LEU A 2 7.96 -2.02 1.68
CA LEU A 2 9.36 -2.23 1.36
C LEU A 2 9.93 -3.13 2.45
N TYR A 3 10.58 -4.22 2.06
CA TYR A 3 11.22 -5.15 2.97
C TYR A 3 12.64 -5.47 2.48
N ASP A 4 13.51 -5.80 3.41
CA ASP A 4 14.80 -6.39 3.11
C ASP A 4 14.66 -7.88 2.72
N ALA A 5 15.79 -8.54 2.45
CA ALA A 5 15.80 -9.95 2.08
C ALA A 5 15.32 -10.90 3.19
N GLY A 6 15.31 -10.46 4.46
CA GLY A 6 14.84 -11.27 5.58
C GLY A 6 13.34 -11.62 5.50
N VAL A 7 12.59 -10.94 4.63
CA VAL A 7 11.17 -11.18 4.44
C VAL A 7 10.86 -12.61 3.95
N PHE A 8 11.77 -13.22 3.20
CA PHE A 8 11.57 -14.57 2.69
C PHE A 8 11.54 -15.60 3.84
N ASP A 9 12.40 -15.45 4.83
CA ASP A 9 12.40 -16.30 6.03
C ASP A 9 11.09 -16.13 6.83
N VAL A 10 10.53 -14.91 6.87
CA VAL A 10 9.25 -14.64 7.55
C VAL A 10 8.09 -15.27 6.81
N ILE A 11 8.05 -15.14 5.48
CA ILE A 11 6.99 -15.69 4.62
C ILE A 11 6.86 -17.21 4.80
N ASP A 12 7.97 -17.92 4.91
CA ASP A 12 7.99 -19.39 5.10
C ASP A 12 7.39 -19.84 6.45
N THR A 13 7.22 -18.93 7.41
CA THR A 13 6.64 -19.21 8.72
C THR A 13 5.15 -18.88 8.84
N LEU A 14 4.56 -18.25 7.82
CA LEU A 14 3.18 -17.79 7.86
C LEU A 14 2.20 -18.96 7.97
N LYS A 15 1.06 -18.69 8.62
CA LYS A 15 -0.07 -19.62 8.69
C LYS A 15 -1.29 -18.96 8.03
N PRO A 16 -2.18 -19.73 7.38
CA PRO A 16 -3.38 -19.16 6.83
C PRO A 16 -4.23 -18.50 7.92
N SER A 17 -4.78 -17.33 7.62
CA SER A 17 -5.73 -16.65 8.49
C SER A 17 -7.08 -17.38 8.52
N GLN A 18 -8.04 -16.84 9.27
CA GLN A 18 -9.42 -17.33 9.24
C GLN A 18 -10.05 -17.27 7.84
N ARG A 19 -9.51 -16.42 6.95
CA ARG A 19 -9.94 -16.31 5.54
C ARG A 19 -9.27 -17.35 4.64
N GLY A 20 -8.31 -18.11 5.16
CA GLY A 20 -7.51 -19.06 4.39
C GLY A 20 -6.37 -18.41 3.58
N GLU A 21 -6.06 -17.13 3.84
CA GLU A 21 -5.02 -16.38 3.14
C GLU A 21 -3.74 -16.27 3.98
N TYR A 22 -2.57 -16.19 3.33
CA TYR A 22 -1.34 -15.76 3.99
C TYR A 22 -1.28 -14.23 4.00
N GLU A 23 -1.33 -13.64 5.19
CA GLU A 23 -1.58 -12.21 5.34
C GLU A 23 -0.29 -11.39 5.29
N ILE A 24 -0.26 -10.36 4.43
CA ILE A 24 0.85 -9.38 4.42
C ILE A 24 0.95 -8.62 5.74
N THR A 25 -0.16 -8.51 6.47
CA THR A 25 -0.23 -7.91 7.81
C THR A 25 0.58 -8.70 8.84
N ASP A 26 0.65 -10.03 8.72
CA ASP A 26 1.46 -10.85 9.63
C ASP A 26 2.95 -10.63 9.42
N VAL A 27 3.38 -10.48 8.15
CA VAL A 27 4.74 -10.05 7.80
C VAL A 27 5.01 -8.66 8.38
N SER A 28 4.10 -7.70 8.19
CA SER A 28 4.27 -6.34 8.72
C SER A 28 4.41 -6.33 10.25
N ASN A 29 3.57 -7.11 10.94
CA ASN A 29 3.57 -7.26 12.39
C ASN A 29 4.85 -7.92 12.91
N TYR A 30 5.45 -8.85 12.16
CA TYR A 30 6.76 -9.40 12.50
C TYR A 30 7.80 -8.29 12.61
N TYR A 31 7.95 -7.45 11.57
CA TYR A 31 8.93 -6.36 11.56
C TYR A 31 8.64 -5.31 12.65
N ILE A 32 7.36 -4.99 12.90
CA ILE A 32 6.94 -4.10 14.00
C ILE A 32 7.34 -4.69 15.36
N SER A 33 7.06 -5.98 15.60
CA SER A 33 7.38 -6.66 16.86
C SER A 33 8.88 -6.72 17.16
N LYS A 34 9.70 -6.68 16.10
CA LYS A 34 11.16 -6.65 16.18
C LYS A 34 11.73 -5.23 16.33
N GLY A 35 10.90 -4.20 16.24
CA GLY A 35 11.34 -2.80 16.34
C GLY A 35 12.16 -2.32 15.15
N ILE A 36 12.07 -3.01 14.01
CA ILE A 36 12.82 -2.72 12.77
C ILE A 36 11.93 -2.23 11.63
N ALA A 37 10.64 -1.99 11.92
CA ALA A 37 9.73 -1.36 10.99
C ALA A 37 9.91 0.18 11.04
N ASP A 38 9.89 0.79 9.87
CA ASP A 38 9.75 2.24 9.71
C ASP A 38 8.47 2.54 8.91
N TYR A 39 7.99 3.78 8.97
CA TYR A 39 6.79 4.21 8.27
C TYR A 39 6.95 5.58 7.63
N HIS A 40 6.16 5.83 6.59
CA HIS A 40 6.03 7.14 5.98
C HIS A 40 4.57 7.51 5.86
N VAL A 41 4.24 8.74 6.25
CA VAL A 41 2.88 9.29 6.09
C VAL A 41 2.78 9.92 4.71
N ILE A 42 1.91 9.36 3.87
CA ILE A 42 1.63 9.94 2.56
C ILE A 42 0.70 11.14 2.75
N THR A 43 1.20 12.33 2.41
CA THR A 43 0.40 13.54 2.29
C THR A 43 -0.02 13.69 0.83
N GLY A 44 -1.30 13.54 0.54
CA GLY A 44 -1.80 13.53 -0.84
C GLY A 44 -3.01 12.61 -0.96
N TRP A 45 -3.42 12.32 -2.20
CA TRP A 45 -4.53 11.41 -2.43
C TRP A 45 -4.02 9.97 -2.55
N TRP A 46 -4.73 9.05 -1.92
CA TRP A 46 -4.61 7.61 -2.14
C TRP A 46 -6.02 7.06 -2.43
N SER A 47 -6.11 6.11 -3.35
CA SER A 47 -7.36 5.43 -3.68
C SER A 47 -7.07 3.98 -4.02
N ASP A 48 -7.94 3.08 -3.56
CA ASP A 48 -8.08 1.77 -4.14
C ASP A 48 -9.10 1.80 -5.30
N ALA A 49 -9.26 0.66 -5.98
CA ALA A 49 -10.19 0.47 -7.09
C ALA A 49 -10.96 -0.86 -6.95
N GLY A 50 -11.36 -1.22 -5.73
CA GLY A 50 -12.05 -2.49 -5.44
C GLY A 50 -13.54 -2.55 -5.83
N THR A 51 -14.20 -1.43 -6.10
CA THR A 51 -15.60 -1.37 -6.56
C THR A 51 -15.74 -0.54 -7.84
N PHE A 52 -16.88 -0.61 -8.54
CA PHE A 52 -17.11 0.22 -9.73
C PHE A 52 -17.03 1.71 -9.42
N GLU A 53 -17.58 2.12 -8.28
CA GLU A 53 -17.56 3.50 -7.81
C GLU A 53 -16.14 3.95 -7.41
N SER A 54 -15.38 3.11 -6.68
CA SER A 54 -14.00 3.47 -6.29
C SER A 54 -13.06 3.48 -7.48
N LEU A 55 -13.24 2.59 -8.45
CA LEU A 55 -12.52 2.59 -9.72
C LEU A 55 -12.79 3.87 -10.53
N HIS A 56 -14.06 4.27 -10.67
CA HIS A 56 -14.41 5.51 -11.37
C HIS A 56 -13.77 6.73 -10.68
N ARG A 57 -13.82 6.79 -9.34
CA ARG A 57 -13.18 7.84 -8.55
C ARG A 57 -11.66 7.87 -8.75
N ALA A 58 -10.98 6.72 -8.69
CA ALA A 58 -9.54 6.63 -8.90
C ALA A 58 -9.14 7.16 -10.29
N GLY A 59 -9.90 6.80 -11.33
CA GLY A 59 -9.69 7.33 -12.68
C GLY A 59 -9.85 8.85 -12.78
N ALA A 60 -10.85 9.42 -12.08
CA ALA A 60 -11.05 10.86 -12.02
C ALA A 60 -9.89 11.59 -11.32
N LEU A 61 -9.37 11.05 -10.21
CA LEU A 61 -8.22 11.61 -9.48
C LEU A 61 -6.96 11.65 -10.35
N VAL A 62 -6.65 10.56 -11.07
CA VAL A 62 -5.50 10.52 -11.99
C VAL A 62 -5.66 11.55 -13.11
N ARG A 63 -6.86 11.65 -13.69
CA ARG A 63 -7.14 12.64 -14.74
C ARG A 63 -6.95 14.07 -14.24
N GLU A 64 -7.42 14.37 -13.03
CA GLU A 64 -7.25 15.69 -12.42
C GLU A 64 -5.77 16.01 -12.17
N GLY A 65 -5.02 15.08 -11.58
CA GLY A 65 -3.58 15.21 -11.37
C GLY A 65 -2.83 15.50 -12.67
N ALA A 66 -3.10 14.72 -13.73
CA ALA A 66 -2.48 14.92 -15.04
C ALA A 66 -2.83 16.28 -15.69
N LEU A 67 -3.98 16.87 -15.37
CA LEU A 67 -4.34 18.22 -15.82
C LEU A 67 -3.64 19.32 -15.01
N ARG A 68 -3.43 19.10 -13.71
CA ARG A 68 -2.65 20.01 -12.85
C ARG A 68 -1.19 20.05 -13.27
N ASP A 69 -0.60 18.90 -13.58
CA ASP A 69 0.77 18.79 -14.09
C ASP A 69 1.01 19.56 -15.38
N ARG A 70 0.11 19.41 -16.36
CA ARG A 70 0.20 20.13 -17.63
C ARG A 70 0.11 21.65 -17.46
N LYS A 71 -0.46 22.13 -16.35
CA LYS A 71 -0.55 23.55 -16.00
C LYS A 71 0.60 24.01 -15.11
N GLY A 72 1.61 23.17 -14.86
CA GLY A 72 2.76 23.48 -14.01
C GLY A 72 2.48 23.43 -12.50
N GLY A 73 1.36 22.83 -12.08
CA GLY A 73 1.12 22.53 -10.66
C GLY A 73 1.91 21.29 -10.23
N LYS A 74 2.40 21.25 -8.99
CA LYS A 74 3.00 20.04 -8.42
C LYS A 74 1.91 18.99 -8.15
N ILE A 75 2.16 17.72 -8.50
CA ILE A 75 1.45 16.58 -7.88
C ILE A 75 2.13 16.30 -6.55
N ASP A 76 1.33 16.26 -5.49
CA ASP A 76 1.71 15.65 -4.20
C ASP A 76 1.32 14.18 -4.19
#